data_AF-A0A5B7FZQ3-F1
#
_entry.id   AF-A0A5B7FZQ3-F1
#
_cell.length_a   1.000
_cell.length_b   1.000
_cell.length_c   1.000
_cell.angle_alpha   90.00
_cell.angle_beta   90.00
_cell.angle_gamma   90.00
#
_symmetry.space_group_name_H-M   'P 1'
#
loop_
_entity.id
_entity.type
_entity.pdbx_description
1 polymer ?
#
loop_
_entity_poly.entity_id
_entity_poly.type
_entity_poly.pdbx_seq_one_letter_code
_entity_poly.pdbx_strand_id
1 'polypeptide(L)'
;MKEKKNPNKFTRERKEREFAKTVVKQVQASTQELDHEVEEVISLGRCSEVGRRPMKVRMRFYVAVQEITARKGKLADDTKHKDIWIKRDMNLEKEKKEVLRSEAKEKNKKRTKIQKKNFYWRVLDMRLN
;
A
#
# COMPACT_ATOMS: atom_id res chain seq x y z
N MET A 1 14.70 15.61 28.43
CA MET A 1 14.36 16.88 27.73
C MET A 1 13.18 16.61 26.82
N LYS A 2 12.03 17.27 27.02
CA LYS A 2 10.86 17.12 26.14
C LYS A 2 11.13 17.92 24.86
N GLU A 3 11.18 17.26 23.70
CA GLU A 3 11.24 17.97 22.41
C GLU A 3 10.13 19.03 22.36
N LYS A 4 10.52 20.30 22.19
CA LYS A 4 9.57 21.39 21.91
C LYS A 4 8.99 21.15 20.52
N LYS A 5 7.88 20.43 20.47
CA LYS A 5 7.14 20.18 19.23
C LYS A 5 6.68 21.51 18.64
N ASN A 6 7.15 21.81 17.43
CA ASN A 6 6.75 23.02 16.70
C ASN A 6 5.22 22.98 16.44
N PRO A 7 4.44 23.94 16.96
CA PRO A 7 2.98 23.91 16.88
C PRO A 7 2.46 23.96 15.43
N ASN A 8 3.22 24.54 14.51
CA ASN A 8 2.84 24.65 13.10
C ASN A 8 2.90 23.28 12.38
N LYS A 9 3.80 22.39 12.81
CA LYS A 9 3.93 21.05 12.22
C LYS A 9 2.74 20.15 12.59
N PHE A 10 2.32 20.20 13.86
CA PHE A 10 1.20 19.39 14.37
C PHE A 10 -0.15 19.77 13.77
N THR A 11 -0.40 21.07 13.64
CA THR A 11 -1.67 21.56 13.06
C THR A 11 -1.81 21.19 11.59
N ARG A 12 -0.71 21.16 10.83
CA ARG A 12 -0.70 20.75 9.43
C ARG A 12 -0.86 19.24 9.26
N GLU A 13 -0.13 18.43 10.03
CA GLU A 13 -0.30 16.96 10.02
C GLU A 13 -1.73 16.54 10.37
N ARG A 14 -2.38 17.25 11.32
CA ARG A 14 -3.80 17.02 11.64
C ARG A 14 -4.71 17.32 10.45
N LYS A 15 -4.51 18.45 9.77
CA LYS A 15 -5.29 18.79 8.56
C LYS A 15 -5.10 17.78 7.44
N GLU A 16 -3.87 17.30 7.22
CA GLU A 16 -3.58 16.26 6.22
C GLU A 16 -4.26 14.93 6.58
N ARG A 17 -4.27 14.56 7.86
CA ARG A 17 -4.97 13.37 8.35
C ARG A 17 -6.48 13.48 8.21
N GLU A 18 -7.08 14.61 8.57
CA GLU A 18 -8.51 14.86 8.41
C GLU A 18 -8.90 14.82 6.94
N PHE A 19 -8.10 15.43 6.05
CA PHE A 19 -8.34 15.37 4.61
C PHE A 19 -8.32 13.94 4.06
N ALA A 20 -7.31 13.13 4.44
CA ALA A 20 -7.24 11.73 4.03
C ALA A 20 -8.47 10.94 4.49
N LYS A 21 -8.94 11.17 5.74
CA LYS A 21 -10.17 10.55 6.25
C LYS A 21 -11.40 10.96 5.44
N THR A 22 -11.53 12.23 5.06
CA THR A 22 -12.65 12.71 4.23
C THR A 22 -12.68 12.00 2.88
N VAL A 23 -11.53 11.90 2.20
CA VAL A 23 -11.43 11.23 0.89
C VAL A 23 -11.81 9.75 1.01
N VAL A 24 -11.31 9.06 2.03
CA VAL A 24 -11.65 7.64 2.27
C VAL A 24 -13.15 7.48 2.57
N LYS A 25 -13.74 8.38 3.38
CA LYS A 25 -15.17 8.38 3.71
C LYS A 25 -16.04 8.50 2.47
N GLN A 26 -15.61 9.33 1.54
CA GLN A 26 -16.30 9.54 0.28
C GLN A 26 -16.29 8.28 -0.58
N VAL A 27 -15.14 7.60 -0.69
CA VAL A 27 -15.02 6.34 -1.43
C VAL A 27 -15.85 5.22 -0.79
N GLN A 28 -15.92 5.15 0.53
CA GLN A 28 -16.66 4.11 1.25
C GLN A 28 -18.17 4.37 1.39
N ALA A 29 -18.66 5.57 1.05
CA ALA A 29 -20.08 5.96 1.13
C ALA A 29 -20.67 5.97 2.57
N SER A 30 -19.91 6.55 3.51
CA SER A 30 -20.40 7.12 4.79
C SER A 30 -20.89 6.20 5.93
N THR A 31 -21.01 4.88 5.75
CA THR A 31 -21.59 4.00 6.80
C THR A 31 -20.60 3.49 7.86
N GLN A 32 -19.29 3.61 7.65
CA GLN A 32 -18.27 2.97 8.50
C GLN A 32 -17.42 4.00 9.26
N GLU A 33 -17.18 3.74 10.56
CA GLU A 33 -16.35 4.60 11.43
C GLU A 33 -14.87 4.50 11.05
N LEU A 34 -14.45 5.41 10.19
CA LEU A 34 -13.10 5.45 9.60
C LEU A 34 -11.98 5.87 10.55
N ASP A 35 -12.31 6.41 11.71
CA ASP A 35 -11.33 6.86 12.69
C ASP A 35 -10.46 5.71 13.22
N HIS A 36 -10.96 4.48 13.14
CA HIS A 36 -10.23 3.27 13.49
C HIS A 36 -9.53 2.59 12.31
N GLU A 37 -9.87 2.90 11.06
CA GLU A 37 -9.36 2.17 9.91
C GLU A 37 -8.04 2.76 9.38
N VAL A 38 -7.86 4.08 9.49
CA VAL A 38 -6.62 4.78 9.14
C VAL A 38 -5.64 4.78 10.32
N GLU A 39 -4.61 3.95 10.22
CA GLU A 39 -3.56 3.81 11.24
C GLU A 39 -2.60 5.00 11.21
N GLU A 40 -1.98 5.23 10.04
CA GLU A 40 -0.97 6.27 9.86
C GLU A 40 -1.15 6.98 8.52
N VAL A 41 -0.88 8.28 8.49
CA VAL A 41 -0.81 9.09 7.26
C VAL A 41 0.57 9.73 7.23
N ILE A 42 1.34 9.40 6.20
CA ILE A 42 2.70 9.89 6.00
C ILE A 42 2.71 10.71 4.72
N SER A 43 3.04 12.00 4.79
CA SER A 43 3.25 12.81 3.58
C SER A 43 4.62 12.51 2.96
N LEU A 44 4.64 12.30 1.64
CA LEU A 44 5.85 12.02 0.88
C LEU A 44 6.44 13.34 0.35
N GLY A 45 7.75 13.55 0.53
CA GLY A 45 8.49 14.72 0.00
C GLY A 45 8.65 15.92 0.95
N ARG A 46 9.23 17.04 0.46
CA ARG A 46 9.47 18.29 1.20
C ARG A 46 8.33 19.30 1.08
N CYS A 47 8.14 20.17 2.08
CA CYS A 47 6.93 21.00 2.23
C CYS A 47 7.06 22.13 1.24
N SER A 48 6.35 22.08 0.12
CA SER A 48 6.14 23.26 -0.71
C SER A 48 4.93 24.04 -0.20
N GLU A 49 4.98 25.37 -0.28
CA GLU A 49 3.85 26.25 0.05
C GLU A 49 2.75 26.19 -1.01
N VAL A 50 3.08 25.80 -2.24
CA VAL A 50 2.22 25.98 -3.42
C VAL A 50 1.42 24.71 -3.81
N GLY A 51 1.71 23.55 -3.22
CA GLY A 51 1.15 22.27 -3.68
C GLY A 51 0.81 21.29 -2.56
N ARG A 52 -0.24 20.49 -2.78
CA ARG A 52 -0.54 19.31 -1.97
C ARG A 52 0.45 18.20 -2.33
N ARG A 53 1.05 17.60 -1.31
CA ARG A 53 1.98 16.48 -1.50
C ARG A 53 1.23 15.16 -1.66
N PRO A 54 1.84 14.18 -2.34
CA PRO A 54 1.37 12.80 -2.26
C PRO A 54 1.43 12.31 -0.82
N MET A 55 0.39 11.60 -0.39
CA MET A 55 0.26 11.04 0.95
C MET A 55 0.21 9.52 0.86
N LYS A 56 0.93 8.85 1.76
CA LYS A 56 0.85 7.42 1.99
C LYS A 56 -0.02 7.17 3.20
N VAL A 57 -1.12 6.44 3.00
CA VAL A 57 -2.06 6.08 4.07
C VAL A 57 -1.88 4.61 4.39
N ARG A 58 -1.54 4.30 5.64
CA ARG A 58 -1.55 2.94 6.17
C ARG A 58 -2.90 2.67 6.80
N MET A 59 -3.55 1.63 6.32
CA MET A 59 -4.82 1.14 6.85
C MET A 59 -4.54 -0.03 7.79
N ARG A 60 -5.38 -0.18 8.82
CA ARG A 60 -5.33 -1.32 9.72
C ARG A 60 -5.75 -2.63 9.05
N PHE A 61 -6.79 -2.57 8.22
CA PHE A 61 -7.36 -3.74 7.57
C PHE A 61 -7.04 -3.79 6.08
N TYR A 62 -6.59 -4.96 5.62
CA TYR A 62 -6.33 -5.21 4.20
C TYR A 62 -7.63 -5.13 3.37
N VAL A 63 -8.75 -5.55 3.95
CA VAL A 63 -10.09 -5.46 3.32
C VAL A 63 -10.42 -4.02 2.93
N ALA A 64 -10.14 -3.06 3.81
CA ALA A 64 -10.32 -1.63 3.54
C ALA A 64 -9.56 -1.16 2.29
N VAL A 65 -8.29 -1.55 2.18
CA VAL A 65 -7.45 -1.24 1.01
C VAL A 65 -8.05 -1.84 -0.25
N GLN A 66 -8.61 -3.05 -0.15
CA GLN A 66 -9.25 -3.69 -1.27
C GLN A 66 -10.47 -2.90 -1.75
N GLU A 67 -11.39 -2.59 -0.84
CA GLU A 67 -12.62 -1.86 -1.11
C GLU A 67 -12.37 -0.46 -1.67
N ILE A 68 -11.46 0.30 -1.08
CA ILE A 68 -11.14 1.67 -1.54
C ILE A 68 -10.65 1.66 -2.98
N THR A 69 -9.85 0.68 -3.36
CA THR A 69 -9.33 0.61 -4.73
C THR A 69 -10.37 0.10 -5.72
N ALA A 70 -11.28 -0.79 -5.29
CA ALA A 70 -12.41 -1.23 -6.10
C ALA A 70 -13.40 -0.09 -6.32
N ARG A 71 -13.61 0.76 -5.30
CA ARG A 71 -14.59 1.85 -5.30
C ARG A 71 -14.01 3.22 -5.68
N LYS A 72 -12.71 3.32 -5.97
CA LYS A 72 -12.05 4.60 -6.31
C LYS A 72 -12.71 5.35 -7.47
N GLY A 73 -13.41 4.64 -8.37
CA GLY A 73 -14.15 5.25 -9.49
C GLY A 73 -15.22 6.24 -9.04
N LYS A 74 -15.83 6.04 -7.86
CA LYS A 74 -16.81 6.96 -7.27
C LYS A 74 -16.24 8.35 -7.00
N LEU A 75 -14.92 8.46 -6.86
CA LEU A 75 -14.25 9.74 -6.63
C LEU A 75 -14.25 10.62 -7.89
N ALA A 76 -14.43 10.04 -9.08
CA ALA A 76 -14.45 10.79 -10.34
C ALA A 76 -15.72 11.65 -10.49
N ASP A 77 -16.81 11.24 -9.84
CA ASP A 77 -18.09 11.94 -9.88
C ASP A 77 -18.06 13.24 -9.06
N ASP A 78 -17.17 13.33 -8.06
CA ASP A 78 -17.09 14.43 -7.12
C ASP A 78 -16.24 15.60 -7.65
N THR A 79 -16.88 16.75 -7.90
CA THR A 79 -16.23 17.98 -8.41
C THR A 79 -15.06 18.49 -7.57
N LYS A 80 -15.04 18.24 -6.25
CA LYS A 80 -13.96 18.67 -5.35
C LYS A 80 -12.75 17.74 -5.31
N HIS A 81 -12.89 16.50 -5.80
CA HIS A 81 -11.89 15.43 -5.64
C HIS A 81 -11.42 14.82 -6.98
N LYS A 82 -11.78 15.45 -8.12
CA LYS A 82 -11.40 15.02 -9.47
C LYS A 82 -9.89 14.86 -9.67
N ASP A 83 -9.10 15.68 -8.97
CA ASP A 83 -7.64 15.71 -9.11
C ASP A 83 -6.92 14.72 -8.18
N ILE A 84 -7.66 13.87 -7.44
CA ILE A 84 -7.08 12.93 -6.48
C ILE A 84 -6.94 11.56 -7.11
N TRP A 85 -5.69 11.08 -7.20
CA TRP A 85 -5.39 9.74 -7.65
C TRP A 85 -5.10 8.81 -6.46
N ILE A 86 -5.80 7.68 -6.38
CA ILE A 86 -5.53 6.61 -5.40
C ILE A 86 -4.87 5.42 -6.10
N LYS A 87 -3.69 5.02 -5.63
CA LYS A 87 -2.94 3.87 -6.12
C LYS A 87 -2.55 2.96 -4.94
N ARG A 88 -2.76 1.65 -5.08
CA ARG A 88 -2.25 0.67 -4.10
C ARG A 88 -0.73 0.60 -4.21
N ASP A 89 -0.07 0.61 -3.05
CA ASP A 89 1.35 0.31 -2.96
C ASP A 89 1.55 -1.22 -2.97
N MET A 90 2.03 -1.74 -4.09
CA MET A 90 2.21 -3.19 -4.32
C MET A 90 3.55 -3.72 -3.79
N ASN A 91 4.35 -2.91 -3.10
CA ASN A 91 5.74 -3.26 -2.81
C ASN A 91 5.89 -4.52 -1.93
N LEU A 92 4.97 -4.76 -1.00
CA LEU A 92 5.02 -5.90 -0.08
C LEU A 92 4.82 -7.27 -0.77
N GLU A 93 3.97 -7.35 -1.80
CA GLU A 93 3.82 -8.58 -2.58
C GLU A 93 5.01 -8.81 -3.51
N LYS A 94 5.58 -7.74 -4.06
CA LYS A 94 6.78 -7.81 -4.89
C LYS A 94 7.99 -8.28 -4.09
N GLU A 95 8.18 -7.77 -2.88
CA GLU A 95 9.26 -8.20 -1.98
C GLU A 95 9.13 -9.70 -1.66
N LYS A 96 7.94 -10.18 -1.28
CA LYS A 96 7.72 -11.62 -1.06
C LYS A 96 8.00 -12.46 -2.32
N LYS A 97 7.56 -12.01 -3.49
CA LYS A 97 7.84 -12.71 -4.77
C LYS A 97 9.33 -12.71 -5.12
N GLU A 98 10.05 -11.62 -4.89
CA GLU A 98 11.49 -11.53 -5.15
C GLU A 98 12.29 -12.40 -4.16
N VAL A 99 11.91 -12.42 -2.88
CA VAL A 99 12.49 -13.33 -1.87
C VAL A 99 12.31 -14.78 -2.31
N LEU A 100 11.09 -15.21 -2.66
CA LEU A 100 10.82 -16.57 -3.14
C LEU A 100 11.61 -16.91 -4.42
N ARG A 101 11.77 -15.95 -5.34
CA ARG A 101 12.59 -16.11 -6.56
C ARG A 101 14.07 -16.28 -6.23
N SER A 102 14.62 -15.48 -5.32
CA SER A 102 16.01 -15.58 -4.90
C SER A 102 16.28 -16.93 -4.20
N GLU A 103 15.37 -17.37 -3.33
CA GLU A 103 15.45 -18.65 -2.64
C GLU A 103 15.39 -19.84 -3.62
N ALA A 104 14.47 -19.80 -4.60
CA ALA A 104 14.37 -20.81 -5.63
C ALA A 104 15.62 -20.86 -6.52
N LYS A 105 16.19 -19.70 -6.87
CA LYS A 105 17.45 -19.61 -7.64
C LYS A 105 18.63 -20.20 -6.86
N GLU A 106 18.70 -19.94 -5.55
CA GLU A 106 19.75 -20.49 -4.69
C GLU A 106 19.64 -22.02 -4.57
N LYS A 107 18.43 -22.53 -4.33
CA LYS A 107 18.15 -23.99 -4.33
C LYS A 107 18.53 -24.63 -5.66
N ASN A 108 18.29 -23.97 -6.78
CA ASN A 108 18.68 -24.49 -8.10
C ASN A 108 20.21 -24.47 -8.32
N LYS A 109 20.94 -23.49 -7.77
CA LYS A 109 22.42 -23.48 -7.80
C LYS A 109 23.03 -24.64 -7.03
N LYS A 110 22.46 -25.01 -5.88
CA LYS A 110 22.94 -26.10 -5.02
C LYS A 110 22.62 -27.52 -5.54
N ARG A 111 21.72 -27.68 -6.52
CA ARG A 111 21.33 -29.00 -7.07
C ARG A 111 22.36 -29.58 -8.03
N THR A 112 22.59 -30.89 -7.93
CA THR A 112 23.42 -31.66 -8.88
C THR A 112 22.72 -31.86 -10.23
N LYS A 113 23.47 -32.19 -11.30
CA LYS A 113 22.92 -32.41 -12.66
C LYS A 113 21.79 -33.46 -12.69
N ILE A 114 21.92 -34.53 -11.91
CA ILE A 114 20.91 -35.60 -11.82
C ILE A 114 19.63 -35.09 -11.16
N GLN A 115 19.75 -34.36 -10.05
CA GLN A 115 18.60 -33.78 -9.35
C GLN A 115 17.87 -32.73 -10.20
N LYS A 116 18.61 -31.95 -11.01
CA LYS A 116 18.01 -31.00 -11.96
C LYS A 116 17.18 -31.71 -13.02
N LYS A 117 17.70 -32.80 -13.58
CA LYS A 117 16.98 -33.62 -14.57
C LYS A 117 15.70 -34.21 -13.97
N ASN A 118 15.76 -34.75 -12.75
CA ASN A 118 14.58 -35.30 -12.06
C ASN A 118 13.54 -34.22 -11.71
N PHE A 119 13.98 -33.01 -11.32
CA PHE A 119 13.07 -31.89 -11.07
C PHE A 119 12.36 -31.43 -12.35
N TYR A 120 13.08 -31.36 -13.47
CA TYR A 120 12.50 -31.04 -14.77
C TYR A 120 11.37 -32.01 -15.16
N TRP A 121 11.59 -33.32 -14.99
CA TRP A 121 10.57 -34.34 -15.23
C TRP A 121 9.38 -34.23 -14.27
N ARG A 122 9.61 -33.92 -12.98
CA ARG A 122 8.51 -33.72 -12.02
C ARG A 122 7.62 -32.52 -12.34
N VAL A 123 8.21 -31.43 -12.83
CA VAL A 123 7.47 -30.23 -13.25
C VAL A 123 6.66 -30.50 -14.52
N LEU A 124 7.23 -31.23 -15.48
CA LEU A 124 6.55 -31.65 -16.70
C LEU A 124 5.34 -32.56 -16.41
N ASP A 125 5.47 -33.50 -15.49
CA ASP A 125 4.39 -34.42 -15.11
C ASP A 125 3.36 -33.82 -14.13
N MET A 126 3.50 -32.55 -13.73
CA MET A 126 2.70 -31.89 -12.68
C MET A 126 2.68 -32.61 -11.32
N ARG A 127 3.63 -33.52 -11.04
CA ARG A 127 3.76 -34.26 -9.76
C ARG A 127 4.51 -33.43 -8.71
N LEU A 128 4.05 -32.21 -8.49
CA LEU A 128 4.55 -31.35 -7.41
C LEU A 128 3.78 -31.68 -6.13
N ASN A 129 4.24 -32.70 -5.40
CA ASN A 129 3.90 -32.93 -3.99
C ASN A 129 4.98 -32.30 -3.10
#